data_AF-A0A8S3W464-F1
#
_entry.id   AF-A0A8S3W464-F1
#
_cell.length_a   1.000
_cell.length_b   1.000
_cell.length_c   1.000
_cell.angle_alpha   90.00
_cell.angle_beta   90.00
_cell.angle_gamma   90.00
#
_symmetry.space_group_name_H-M   'P 1'
#
loop_
_entity.id
_entity.type
_entity.pdbx_description
1 polymer ?
#
loop_
_entity_poly.entity_id
_entity_poly.type
_entity_poly.pdbx_seq_one_letter_code
_entity_poly.pdbx_strand_id
1 'polypeptide(L)'
;MTVGLIGQPAPSSSPGTFTFGMNWGIAYELPNTTETARFYHKKYRKPVAQRRSRRELYEKIELILDNMGYSGRQCILKTLCETTQRIVPHSTNMVEEIFRTLFTLPMTKLLKTEPLEHTIYDSAHRLGVILENCDIYKCPISLVDWAQGYYNAPAPKIDTARNPWALFSSNFG
;
A
#
# COMPACT_ATOMS: atom_id res chain seq x y z
N MET A 1 1.19 -4.40 -18.34
CA MET A 1 1.47 -2.99 -18.03
C MET A 1 1.55 -2.23 -19.35
N THR A 2 0.88 -1.09 -19.48
CA THR A 2 1.02 -0.22 -20.66
C THR A 2 1.42 1.18 -20.21
N VAL A 3 2.32 1.82 -20.94
CA VAL A 3 2.82 3.17 -20.67
C VAL A 3 2.55 4.03 -21.91
N GLY A 4 1.88 5.16 -21.72
CA GLY A 4 1.66 6.17 -22.74
C GLY A 4 2.46 7.42 -22.41
N LEU A 5 3.06 8.06 -23.42
CA LEU A 5 3.82 9.29 -23.27
C LEU A 5 3.21 10.36 -24.18
N ILE A 6 2.91 11.52 -23.61
CA ILE A 6 2.48 12.72 -24.34
C ILE A 6 3.44 13.83 -23.94
N GLY A 7 4.27 14.27 -24.89
CA GLY A 7 5.15 15.41 -24.72
C GLY A 7 4.72 16.58 -25.59
N GLN A 8 4.59 17.76 -25.01
CA GLN A 8 4.51 19.01 -25.75
C GLN A 8 5.89 19.70 -25.70
N PRO A 9 6.56 19.90 -26.86
CA PRO A 9 7.87 20.54 -26.89
C PRO A 9 7.78 21.98 -26.38
N ALA A 10 8.80 22.38 -25.61
CA ALA A 10 8.94 23.71 -25.04
C ALA A 10 9.16 24.76 -26.14
N PRO A 11 8.34 25.82 -26.28
CA PRO A 11 8.78 27.01 -27.00
C PRO A 11 9.92 27.69 -26.21
N SER A 12 10.72 28.53 -26.87
CA SER A 12 11.88 29.22 -26.26
C SER A 12 11.54 30.14 -25.07
N SER A 13 10.25 30.38 -24.81
CA SER A 13 9.74 31.25 -23.75
C SER A 13 9.15 30.51 -22.54
N SER A 14 8.93 29.19 -22.59
CA SER A 14 8.32 28.42 -21.49
C SER A 14 8.80 26.96 -21.47
N PRO A 15 9.00 26.35 -20.29
CA PRO A 15 9.27 24.92 -20.17
C PRO A 15 8.16 24.08 -20.84
N GLY A 16 8.57 23.03 -21.54
CA GLY A 16 7.67 22.07 -22.19
C GLY A 16 7.04 21.12 -21.17
N THR A 17 5.92 20.51 -21.54
CA THR A 17 5.20 19.58 -20.65
C THR A 17 5.47 18.14 -21.08
N PHE A 18 5.84 17.28 -20.13
CA PHE A 18 5.94 15.85 -20.32
C PHE A 18 4.93 15.15 -19.42
N THR A 19 3.94 14.51 -20.03
CA THR A 19 2.92 13.73 -19.33
C THR A 19 3.13 12.26 -19.65
N PHE A 20 3.34 11.42 -18.64
CA PHE A 20 3.33 9.97 -18.79
C PHE A 20 2.09 9.40 -18.12
N GLY A 21 1.40 8.49 -18.80
CA GLY A 21 0.30 7.71 -18.28
C GLY A 21 0.73 6.26 -18.11
N MET A 22 0.37 5.65 -16.99
CA MET A 22 0.74 4.28 -16.67
C MET A 22 -0.50 3.48 -16.28
N ASN A 23 -0.73 2.35 -16.93
CA ASN A 23 -1.85 1.46 -16.65
C ASN A 23 -1.37 0.09 -16.17
N TRP A 24 -1.87 -0.31 -15.01
CA TRP A 24 -1.63 -1.62 -14.39
C TRP A 24 -2.91 -2.45 -14.38
N GLY A 25 -2.76 -3.74 -14.65
CA GLY A 25 -3.84 -4.71 -14.54
C GLY A 25 -3.42 -5.80 -13.55
N ILE A 26 -4.26 -6.03 -12.53
CA ILE A 26 -4.07 -7.09 -11.55
C ILE A 26 -5.33 -7.95 -11.56
N ALA A 27 -5.16 -9.25 -11.81
CA ALA A 27 -6.23 -10.23 -11.68
C ALA A 27 -6.08 -10.96 -10.34
N TYR A 28 -7.17 -11.12 -9.59
CA TYR A 28 -7.24 -11.95 -8.40
C TYR A 28 -8.34 -12.99 -8.57
N GLU A 29 -8.11 -14.20 -8.03
CA GLU A 29 -9.13 -15.23 -8.03
C GLU A 29 -10.14 -14.91 -6.92
N LEU A 30 -11.42 -14.80 -7.30
CA LEU A 30 -12.49 -14.70 -6.32
C LEU A 30 -12.70 -16.06 -5.65
N PRO A 31 -13.00 -16.09 -4.33
CA PRO A 31 -13.24 -17.33 -3.62
C PRO A 31 -14.44 -18.07 -4.21
N ASN A 32 -14.27 -19.36 -4.50
CA ASN A 32 -15.33 -20.22 -5.05
C ASN A 32 -16.39 -20.55 -3.99
N THR A 33 -17.59 -20.97 -4.40
CA THR A 33 -18.74 -21.34 -3.54
C THR A 33 -18.39 -22.39 -2.48
N THR A 34 -17.50 -23.32 -2.81
CA THR A 34 -17.01 -24.35 -1.89
C THR A 34 -16.04 -23.78 -0.84
N GLU A 35 -15.26 -22.77 -1.20
CA GLU A 35 -14.37 -22.08 -0.27
C GLU A 35 -15.15 -21.16 0.66
N THR A 36 -16.13 -20.42 0.13
CA THR A 36 -16.99 -19.55 0.94
C THR A 36 -17.78 -20.36 1.97
N ALA A 37 -18.36 -21.51 1.59
CA ALA A 37 -19.00 -22.42 2.55
C ALA A 37 -18.05 -22.87 3.67
N ARG A 38 -16.80 -23.23 3.33
CA ARG A 38 -15.78 -23.57 4.34
C ARG A 38 -15.43 -22.39 5.26
N PHE A 39 -15.42 -21.17 4.74
CA PHE A 39 -15.18 -19.95 5.53
C PHE A 39 -16.32 -19.63 6.50
N TYR A 40 -17.57 -19.83 6.09
CA TYR A 40 -18.72 -19.65 6.97
C TYR A 40 -18.75 -20.69 8.10
N HIS A 41 -18.41 -21.95 7.80
CA HIS A 41 -18.43 -23.02 8.80
C HIS A 41 -17.21 -23.06 9.73
N LYS A 42 -16.03 -22.57 9.31
CA LYS A 42 -14.83 -22.48 10.18
C LYS A 42 -14.48 -21.03 10.55
N LYS A 43 -15.16 -20.52 11.58
CA LYS A 43 -14.96 -19.18 12.19
C LYS A 43 -13.49 -18.84 12.51
N TYR A 44 -12.64 -19.85 12.74
CA TYR A 44 -11.23 -19.69 13.13
C TYR A 44 -10.21 -19.60 11.99
N ARG A 45 -10.58 -19.81 10.71
CA ARG A 45 -9.61 -19.75 9.56
C ARG A 45 -9.61 -18.43 8.79
N LYS A 46 -10.47 -17.48 9.15
CA LYS A 46 -10.58 -16.17 8.49
C LYS A 46 -9.24 -15.40 8.41
N PRO A 47 -8.46 -15.24 9.49
CA PRO A 47 -7.22 -14.44 9.42
C PRO A 47 -6.14 -15.10 8.54
N VAL A 48 -6.02 -16.43 8.59
CA VAL A 48 -5.04 -17.18 7.80
C VAL A 48 -5.33 -17.05 6.30
N ALA A 49 -6.61 -17.16 5.89
CA ALA A 49 -6.97 -17.00 4.49
C ALA A 49 -6.86 -15.56 3.99
N GLN A 50 -7.22 -14.58 4.82
CA GLN A 50 -6.99 -13.16 4.50
C GLN A 50 -5.51 -12.88 4.29
N ARG A 51 -4.63 -13.41 5.16
CA ARG A 51 -3.17 -13.29 5.00
C ARG A 51 -2.68 -13.93 3.71
N ARG A 52 -3.18 -15.11 3.35
CA ARG A 52 -2.83 -15.78 2.09
C ARG A 52 -3.17 -14.92 0.88
N SER A 53 -4.42 -14.45 0.79
CA SER A 53 -4.88 -13.61 -0.32
C SER A 53 -4.09 -12.30 -0.42
N ARG A 54 -3.81 -11.65 0.70
CA ARG A 54 -2.98 -10.44 0.75
C ARG A 54 -1.54 -10.70 0.32
N ARG A 55 -0.96 -11.83 0.70
CA ARG A 55 0.40 -12.23 0.27
C ARG A 55 0.47 -12.37 -1.25
N GLU A 56 -0.48 -13.07 -1.85
CA GLU A 56 -0.56 -13.23 -3.31
C GLU A 56 -0.74 -11.89 -4.03
N LEU A 57 -1.48 -10.95 -3.43
CA LEU A 57 -1.60 -9.58 -3.93
C LEU A 57 -0.25 -8.84 -3.85
N TYR A 58 0.43 -8.87 -2.71
CA TYR A 58 1.70 -8.18 -2.51
C TYR A 58 2.77 -8.72 -3.45
N GLU A 59 2.89 -10.04 -3.60
CA GLU A 59 3.82 -10.66 -4.57
C GLU A 59 3.60 -10.13 -6.00
N LYS A 60 2.35 -9.93 -6.42
CA LYS A 60 2.04 -9.34 -7.74
C LYS A 60 2.45 -7.87 -7.83
N ILE A 61 2.25 -7.11 -6.76
CA ILE A 61 2.63 -5.69 -6.73
C ILE A 61 4.17 -5.54 -6.69
N GLU A 62 4.87 -6.40 -5.94
CA GLU A 62 6.33 -6.45 -5.94
C GLU A 62 6.87 -6.61 -7.36
N LEU A 63 6.35 -7.59 -8.11
CA LEU A 63 6.72 -7.80 -9.51
C LEU A 63 6.44 -6.58 -10.40
N ILE A 64 5.32 -5.88 -10.19
CA ILE A 64 5.02 -4.66 -10.94
C ILE A 64 6.05 -3.57 -10.64
N LEU A 65 6.39 -3.37 -9.37
CA LEU A 65 7.37 -2.38 -8.93
C LEU A 65 8.79 -2.73 -9.37
N ASP A 66 9.16 -4.00 -9.36
CA ASP A 66 10.42 -4.50 -9.90
C ASP A 66 10.53 -4.23 -11.40
N ASN A 67 9.45 -4.46 -12.15
CA ASN A 67 9.39 -4.15 -13.58
C ASN A 67 9.46 -2.64 -13.88
N MET A 68 9.17 -1.79 -12.92
CA MET A 68 9.37 -0.34 -13.03
C MET A 68 10.80 0.11 -12.72
N GLY A 69 11.66 -0.80 -12.25
CA GLY A 69 13.02 -0.49 -11.81
C GLY A 69 13.13 -0.08 -10.34
N TYR A 70 12.09 -0.26 -9.53
CA TYR A 70 12.16 -0.10 -8.09
C TYR A 70 12.46 -1.43 -7.40
N SER A 71 12.94 -1.40 -6.15
CA SER A 71 13.03 -2.60 -5.33
C SER A 71 11.65 -2.91 -4.75
N GLY A 72 10.83 -3.68 -5.48
CA GLY A 72 9.44 -3.97 -5.16
C GLY A 72 9.23 -4.46 -3.74
N ARG A 73 10.07 -5.40 -3.28
CA ARG A 73 10.04 -5.91 -1.90
C ARG A 73 10.21 -4.82 -0.85
N GLN A 74 11.21 -3.95 -1.02
CA GLN A 74 11.43 -2.82 -0.11
C GLN A 74 10.26 -1.83 -0.15
N CYS A 75 9.68 -1.59 -1.32
CA CYS A 75 8.55 -0.69 -1.48
C CYS A 75 7.27 -1.21 -0.82
N ILE A 76 6.99 -2.51 -0.91
CA ILE A 76 5.87 -3.13 -0.20
C ILE A 76 6.07 -3.07 1.31
N LEU A 77 7.26 -3.40 1.80
CA LEU A 77 7.54 -3.33 3.24
C LEU A 77 7.44 -1.90 3.78
N LYS A 78 7.95 -0.91 3.03
CA LYS A 78 7.77 0.52 3.32
C LYS A 78 6.29 0.87 3.40
N THR A 79 5.51 0.44 2.40
CA THR A 79 4.07 0.71 2.32
C THR A 79 3.31 0.11 3.50
N LEU A 80 3.60 -1.13 3.89
CA LEU A 80 2.97 -1.78 5.04
C LEU A 80 3.23 -1.04 6.35
N CYS A 81 4.43 -0.48 6.51
CA CYS A 81 4.83 0.33 7.65
C CYS A 81 4.17 1.72 7.60
N GLU A 82 4.20 2.40 6.45
CA GLU A 82 3.63 3.75 6.31
C GLU A 82 2.10 3.75 6.43
N THR A 83 1.44 2.68 5.97
CA THR A 83 -0.03 2.55 6.03
C THR A 83 -0.54 2.64 7.46
N THR A 84 0.15 2.02 8.44
CA THR A 84 -0.29 2.09 9.85
C THR A 84 -0.11 3.47 10.47
N GLN A 85 0.78 4.29 9.90
CA GLN A 85 1.11 5.61 10.43
C GLN A 85 0.28 6.73 9.79
N ARG A 86 0.04 6.65 8.48
CA ARG A 86 -0.52 7.76 7.69
C ARG A 86 -1.95 7.54 7.21
N ILE A 87 -2.45 6.30 7.22
CA ILE A 87 -3.79 5.98 6.70
C ILE A 87 -4.75 5.74 7.85
N VAL A 88 -5.87 6.46 7.81
CA VAL A 88 -6.73 6.62 8.98
C VAL A 88 -7.98 5.76 8.86
N PRO A 89 -8.49 5.20 9.98
CA PRO A 89 -9.81 4.60 10.01
C PRO A 89 -10.91 5.60 9.59
N HIS A 90 -11.81 5.19 8.69
CA HIS A 90 -12.97 5.97 8.23
C HIS A 90 -12.61 7.27 7.49
N SER A 91 -11.65 7.19 6.57
CA SER A 91 -11.33 8.29 5.66
C SER A 91 -12.54 8.67 4.79
N THR A 92 -12.69 9.96 4.50
CA THR A 92 -13.71 10.44 3.54
C THR A 92 -13.40 10.02 2.10
N ASN A 93 -12.15 9.69 1.81
CA ASN A 93 -11.70 9.23 0.50
C ASN A 93 -11.85 7.70 0.36
N MET A 94 -12.56 7.28 -0.68
CA MET A 94 -12.74 5.86 -1.05
C MET A 94 -11.40 5.19 -1.38
N VAL A 95 -10.48 5.90 -2.05
CA VAL A 95 -9.18 5.34 -2.44
C VAL A 95 -8.36 5.01 -1.20
N GLU A 96 -8.38 5.89 -0.20
CA GLU A 96 -7.71 5.68 1.08
C GLU A 96 -8.31 4.49 1.83
N GLU A 97 -9.63 4.34 1.86
CA GLU A 97 -10.32 3.22 2.51
C GLU A 97 -10.01 1.87 1.83
N ILE A 98 -9.98 1.85 0.49
CA ILE A 98 -9.55 0.68 -0.29
C ILE A 98 -8.10 0.37 0.04
N PHE A 99 -7.22 1.37 0.02
CA PHE A 99 -5.80 1.21 0.29
C PHE A 99 -5.56 0.67 1.71
N ARG A 100 -6.22 1.24 2.72
CA ARG A 100 -6.21 0.74 4.10
C ARG A 100 -6.65 -0.72 4.14
N THR A 101 -7.75 -1.03 3.47
CA THR A 101 -8.31 -2.37 3.44
C THR A 101 -7.34 -3.36 2.81
N LEU A 102 -6.56 -2.99 1.80
CA LEU A 102 -5.59 -3.87 1.13
C LEU A 102 -4.27 -4.02 1.90
N PHE A 103 -3.79 -2.99 2.59
CA PHE A 103 -2.48 -2.98 3.25
C PHE A 103 -2.51 -3.15 4.78
N THR A 104 -3.69 -3.34 5.37
CA THR A 104 -3.83 -3.63 6.81
C THR A 104 -3.82 -5.13 7.09
N LEU A 105 -2.89 -5.62 7.92
CA LEU A 105 -2.79 -7.02 8.30
C LEU A 105 -3.41 -7.29 9.68
N PRO A 106 -4.00 -8.47 9.92
CA PRO A 106 -4.54 -8.80 11.23
C PRO A 106 -3.40 -8.99 12.24
N MET A 107 -3.50 -8.35 13.40
CA MET A 107 -2.52 -8.40 14.50
C MET A 107 -2.51 -9.73 15.29
N THR A 108 -3.14 -10.78 14.79
CA THR A 108 -3.15 -12.10 15.45
C THR A 108 -1.78 -12.78 15.37
N LYS A 109 -1.48 -13.74 16.24
CA LYS A 109 -0.23 -14.50 16.15
C LYS A 109 -0.18 -15.30 14.85
N LEU A 110 1.00 -15.39 14.24
CA LEU A 110 1.25 -16.24 13.07
C LEU A 110 1.40 -17.70 13.52
N LEU A 111 0.81 -18.62 12.76
CA LEU A 111 1.04 -20.05 13.00
C LEU A 111 2.42 -20.45 12.43
N LYS A 112 3.10 -21.39 13.10
CA LYS A 112 4.41 -21.91 12.64
C LYS A 112 4.36 -22.62 11.28
N THR A 113 3.17 -23.02 10.84
CA THR A 113 2.91 -23.65 9.55
C THR A 113 2.71 -22.65 8.41
N GLU A 114 2.62 -21.35 8.70
CA GLU A 114 2.50 -20.32 7.66
C GLU A 114 3.87 -20.05 6.99
N PRO A 115 3.89 -19.78 5.67
CA PRO A 115 5.10 -19.42 4.94
C PRO A 115 5.89 -18.24 5.55
N LEU A 116 7.21 -18.27 5.38
CA LEU A 116 8.14 -17.26 5.89
C LEU A 116 7.76 -15.84 5.43
N GLU A 117 7.28 -15.65 4.21
CA GLU A 117 6.92 -14.33 3.69
C GLU A 117 5.83 -13.64 4.52
N HIS A 118 4.90 -14.40 5.11
CA HIS A 118 3.92 -13.80 6.03
C HIS A 118 4.58 -13.18 7.25
N THR A 119 5.67 -13.78 7.75
CA THR A 119 6.39 -13.24 8.91
C THR A 119 7.07 -11.91 8.60
N ILE A 120 7.52 -11.73 7.35
CA ILE A 120 8.24 -10.54 6.91
C ILE A 120 7.26 -9.38 6.67
N TYR A 121 6.11 -9.65 6.04
CA TYR A 121 5.07 -8.63 5.88
C TYR A 121 4.40 -8.27 7.22
N ASP A 122 4.12 -9.25 8.09
CA ASP A 122 3.54 -9.01 9.41
C ASP A 122 4.50 -8.24 10.32
N SER A 123 5.81 -8.51 10.24
CA SER A 123 6.81 -7.74 11.00
C SER A 123 6.89 -6.29 10.51
N ALA A 124 6.89 -6.05 9.19
CA ALA A 124 6.88 -4.70 8.64
C ALA A 124 5.64 -3.90 9.04
N HIS A 125 4.46 -4.53 9.00
CA HIS A 125 3.21 -3.92 9.42
C HIS A 125 3.22 -3.57 10.93
N ARG A 126 3.72 -4.47 11.77
CA ARG A 126 3.85 -4.21 13.22
C ARG A 126 4.87 -3.14 13.55
N LEU A 127 5.97 -3.08 12.78
CA LEU A 127 7.00 -2.05 12.96
C LEU A 127 6.44 -0.65 12.73
N GLY A 128 5.49 -0.47 11.81
CA GLY A 128 4.84 0.82 11.60
C GLY A 128 4.02 1.33 12.78
N VAL A 129 3.65 0.47 13.74
CA VAL A 129 3.00 0.87 15.00
C VAL A 129 4.01 1.34 16.05
N ILE A 130 5.25 0.85 15.96
CA ILE A 130 6.30 1.06 16.97
C ILE A 130 7.25 2.19 16.56
N LEU A 131 7.62 2.23 15.29
CA LEU A 131 8.55 3.19 14.74
C LEU A 131 7.85 4.52 14.49
N GLU A 132 8.60 5.61 14.63
CA GLU A 132 8.16 6.95 14.21
C GLU A 132 8.20 7.08 12.68
N ASN A 133 9.27 6.56 12.04
CA ASN A 133 9.48 6.64 10.59
C ASN A 133 9.79 5.27 9.97
N CYS A 134 9.37 5.07 8.72
CA CYS A 134 9.57 3.84 7.94
C CYS A 134 10.80 3.88 7.02
N ASP A 135 11.77 4.76 7.28
CA ASP A 135 12.96 4.98 6.44
C ASP A 135 13.96 3.81 6.44
N ILE A 136 13.73 2.80 7.28
CA ILE A 136 14.48 1.54 7.26
C ILE A 136 14.34 0.81 5.92
N TYR A 137 13.21 1.01 5.23
CA TYR A 137 12.94 0.42 3.93
C TYR A 137 13.35 1.37 2.80
N LYS A 138 14.35 0.95 2.01
CA LYS A 138 14.95 1.76 0.95
C LYS A 138 14.10 1.71 -0.32
N CYS A 139 12.98 2.43 -0.33
CA CYS A 139 12.18 2.67 -1.52
C CYS A 139 12.08 4.17 -1.82
N PRO A 140 12.42 4.63 -3.04
CA PRO A 140 12.41 6.05 -3.40
C PRO A 140 10.99 6.62 -3.55
N ILE A 141 10.00 5.75 -3.81
CA ILE A 141 8.59 6.12 -3.91
C ILE A 141 7.83 5.69 -2.66
N SER A 142 6.70 6.33 -2.39
CA SER A 142 5.71 5.88 -1.39
C SER A 142 4.38 5.63 -2.09
N LEU A 143 3.89 4.39 -2.01
CA LEU A 143 2.55 4.06 -2.51
C LEU A 143 1.45 4.74 -1.68
N VAL A 144 1.74 5.05 -0.42
CA VAL A 144 0.81 5.75 0.47
C VAL A 144 0.61 7.19 0.00
N ASP A 145 1.69 7.88 -0.36
CA ASP A 145 1.64 9.24 -0.89
C ASP A 145 0.80 9.27 -2.18
N TRP A 146 0.98 8.28 -3.07
CA TRP A 146 0.17 8.15 -4.28
C TRP A 146 -1.31 7.91 -3.99
N ALA A 147 -1.63 7.06 -3.01
CA ALA A 147 -3.01 6.80 -2.61
C ALA A 147 -3.71 8.04 -2.03
N GLN A 148 -2.93 8.94 -1.42
CA GLN A 148 -3.39 10.23 -0.92
C GLN A 148 -3.44 11.33 -2.01
N GLY A 149 -2.96 11.05 -3.22
CA GLY A 149 -2.96 11.98 -4.36
C GLY A 149 -1.67 12.81 -4.51
N TYR A 150 -0.64 12.52 -3.73
CA TYR A 150 0.67 13.16 -3.79
C TYR A 150 1.58 12.45 -4.79
N TYR A 151 1.44 12.76 -6.09
CA TYR A 151 2.20 12.09 -7.16
C TYR A 151 3.57 12.73 -7.44
N ASN A 152 3.66 14.06 -7.37
CA ASN A 152 4.84 14.86 -7.76
C ASN A 152 5.50 15.61 -6.61
N ALA A 153 4.92 15.53 -5.41
CA ALA A 153 5.42 16.16 -4.20
C ALA A 153 5.32 15.14 -3.06
N PRO A 154 6.27 15.14 -2.10
CA PRO A 154 6.11 14.33 -0.90
C PRO A 154 4.89 14.80 -0.11
N ALA A 155 4.17 13.87 0.50
CA ALA A 155 3.11 14.23 1.44
C ALA A 155 3.70 15.08 2.58
N PRO A 156 2.94 16.07 3.12
CA PRO A 156 3.38 16.83 4.27
C PRO A 156 3.66 15.88 5.45
N LYS A 157 4.81 16.05 6.12
CA LYS A 157 5.13 15.29 7.33
C LYS A 157 4.18 15.71 8.45
N ILE A 158 3.24 14.84 8.79
CA ILE A 158 2.25 15.07 9.83
C ILE A 158 2.79 14.49 11.14
N ASP A 159 3.25 15.36 12.04
CA ASP A 159 3.64 14.97 13.41
C ASP A 159 2.39 14.76 14.27
N THR A 160 1.92 13.51 14.30
CA THR A 160 0.75 13.09 15.10
C THR A 160 0.94 13.31 16.60
N ALA A 161 2.18 13.29 17.09
CA ALA A 161 2.52 13.63 18.48
C ALA A 161 2.22 15.09 18.82
N ARG A 162 2.37 16.00 17.85
CA ARG A 162 2.15 17.43 18.05
C ARG A 162 0.72 17.83 17.73
N ASN A 163 0.14 17.24 16.69
CA ASN A 163 -1.24 17.47 16.26
C ASN A 163 -1.97 16.13 16.05
N PRO A 164 -2.55 15.53 17.11
CA PRO A 164 -3.17 14.21 17.03
C PRO A 164 -4.40 14.15 16.11
N TRP A 165 -5.02 15.31 15.84
CA TRP A 165 -6.18 15.44 14.95
C TRP A 165 -5.81 15.69 13.48
N ALA A 166 -4.52 15.91 13.16
CA ALA A 166 -4.09 16.24 11.80
C ALA A 166 -4.36 15.11 10.79
N LEU A 167 -4.40 13.86 11.27
CA LEU A 167 -4.81 12.70 10.49
C LEU A 167 -6.30 12.70 10.11
N PHE A 168 -7.15 13.36 10.89
CA PHE A 168 -8.60 13.39 10.68
C PHE A 168 -9.09 14.69 10.03
N SER A 169 -8.18 15.62 9.75
CA SER A 169 -8.47 16.91 9.13
C SER A 169 -8.46 16.78 7.61
N SER A 170 -9.61 17.00 6.97
CA SER A 170 -9.70 17.14 5.52
C SER A 170 -9.30 18.53 5.02
N ASN A 171 -9.10 19.49 5.92
CA ASN A 171 -8.63 20.83 5.58
C ASN A 171 -7.10 20.83 5.61
N PHE A 172 -6.51 20.59 4.44
CA PHE A 172 -5.15 21.04 4.15
C PHE A 172 -5.26 22.46 3.57
N GLY A 173 -5.28 23.44 4.46
CA GLY A 173 -5.21 24.87 4.18
C GLY A 173 -4.27 25.53 5.16
#